data_AF-A0A3D1KW49-F1
#
_entry.id   AF-A0A3D1KW49-F1
#
_cell.length_a   1.000
_cell.length_b   1.000
_cell.length_c   1.000
_cell.angle_alpha   90.00
_cell.angle_beta   90.00
_cell.angle_gamma   90.00
#
_symmetry.space_group_name_H-M   'P 1'
#
loop_
_entity.id
_entity.type
_entity.pdbx_description
1 polymer ?
#
loop_
_entity_poly.entity_id
_entity_poly.type
_entity_poly.pdbx_seq_one_letter_code
_entity_poly.pdbx_strand_id
1 'polypeptide(L)'
;MGGMVLVNGYLYGSGDTGREWRCVDWKTGTEKYADKTIAKGAVIYADGMLYCYSERGELALVEAMPAGFKIAGQTKVELGTDQHWAHPVIGDGKLFVRHGDTLIAYKIK
;
A
#
# COMPACT_ATOMS: atom_id res chain seq x y z
N MET A 1 11.38 -3.28 3.17
CA MET A 1 10.92 -2.24 2.23
C MET A 1 10.01 -2.89 1.21
N GLY A 2 8.82 -2.31 1.00
CA GLY A 2 7.74 -2.89 0.19
C GLY A 2 7.59 -2.28 -1.20
N GLY A 3 8.67 -1.71 -1.75
CA GLY A 3 8.71 -1.06 -3.06
C GLY A 3 8.06 0.33 -3.12
N MET A 4 8.05 0.89 -4.33
CA MET A 4 7.31 2.10 -4.68
C MET A 4 6.66 1.90 -6.05
N VAL A 5 5.53 2.57 -6.29
CA VAL A 5 4.84 2.59 -7.59
C VAL A 5 4.92 3.98 -8.21
N LEU A 6 5.22 4.05 -9.52
CA LEU A 6 5.21 5.29 -10.29
C LEU A 6 3.86 5.43 -10.99
N VAL A 7 3.10 6.47 -10.63
CA VAL A 7 1.79 6.76 -11.20
C VAL A 7 1.73 8.24 -11.56
N ASN A 8 1.44 8.56 -12.82
CA ASN A 8 1.24 9.93 -13.30
C ASN A 8 2.37 10.93 -12.92
N GLY A 9 3.63 10.46 -12.89
CA GLY A 9 4.79 11.29 -12.55
C GLY A 9 5.08 11.42 -11.06
N TYR A 10 4.38 10.67 -10.21
CA TYR A 10 4.61 10.63 -8.76
C TYR A 10 4.96 9.22 -8.30
N LEU A 11 5.98 9.12 -7.43
CA LEU A 11 6.32 7.89 -6.73
C LEU A 11 5.53 7.79 -5.44
N TYR A 12 4.90 6.64 -5.19
CA TYR A 12 4.17 6.34 -3.97
C TYR A 12 4.74 5.10 -3.30
N GLY A 13 4.97 5.16 -1.99
CA GLY A 13 5.40 3.99 -1.22
C GLY A 13 5.78 4.32 0.20
N SER A 14 6.21 3.33 0.96
CA SER A 14 6.56 3.50 2.38
C SER A 14 8.07 3.39 2.63
N GLY A 15 8.56 4.11 3.64
CA GLY A 15 9.98 4.15 4.02
C GLY A 15 10.29 3.44 5.34
N ASP A 16 11.50 2.91 5.49
CA ASP A 16 11.93 2.19 6.70
C ASP A 16 12.32 3.14 7.84
N THR A 17 13.17 4.13 7.56
CA THR A 17 13.67 5.09 8.56
C THR A 17 12.55 5.96 9.15
N GLY A 18 11.68 6.51 8.29
CA GLY A 18 10.58 7.38 8.71
C GLY A 18 9.30 6.65 9.11
N ARG A 19 9.17 5.37 8.71
CA ARG A 19 7.97 4.52 8.89
C ARG A 19 6.68 5.20 8.42
N GLU A 20 6.76 5.87 7.28
CA GLU A 20 5.69 6.69 6.71
C GLU A 20 5.49 6.41 5.22
N TRP A 21 4.28 6.68 4.76
CA TRP A 21 3.86 6.65 3.37
C TRP A 21 4.18 7.99 2.72
N ARG A 22 4.85 7.96 1.58
CA ARG A 22 5.34 9.16 0.90
C ARG A 22 4.82 9.23 -0.52
N CYS A 23 4.62 10.46 -0.98
CA CYS A 23 4.50 10.80 -2.39
C CYS A 23 5.64 11.74 -2.76
N VAL A 24 6.36 11.42 -3.83
CA VAL A 24 7.49 12.23 -4.32
C VAL A 24 7.31 12.51 -5.80
N ASP A 25 7.55 13.74 -6.22
CA ASP A 25 7.61 14.09 -7.64
C ASP A 25 8.79 13.35 -8.31
N TRP A 26 8.51 12.51 -9.30
CA TRP A 26 9.53 11.69 -9.96
C TRP A 26 10.60 12.52 -10.66
N LYS A 27 10.25 13.70 -11.17
CA LYS A 27 11.17 14.54 -11.94
C LYS A 27 12.05 15.38 -11.04
N THR A 28 11.48 15.95 -9.98
CA THR A 28 12.19 16.93 -9.13
C THR A 28 12.73 16.34 -7.84
N GLY A 29 12.26 15.16 -7.43
CA GLY A 29 12.56 14.59 -6.12
C GLY A 29 11.87 15.33 -4.96
N THR A 30 10.96 16.27 -5.25
CA THR A 30 10.25 17.03 -4.21
C THR A 30 9.21 16.14 -3.52
N GLU A 31 9.30 16.02 -2.20
CA GLU A 31 8.27 15.36 -1.40
C GLU A 31 6.97 16.17 -1.45
N LYS A 32 5.86 15.52 -1.81
CA LYS A 32 4.52 16.11 -1.86
C LYS A 32 3.80 15.93 -0.53
N TYR A 33 3.95 14.77 0.09
CA TYR A 33 3.49 14.49 1.45
C TYR A 33 4.25 13.32 2.07
N ALA A 34 4.18 13.25 3.40
CA ALA A 34 4.54 12.11 4.22
C ALA A 34 3.41 11.86 5.25
N ASP A 35 3.01 10.60 5.44
CA ASP A 35 1.83 10.23 6.25
C ASP A 35 2.09 8.97 7.10
N LYS A 36 1.61 8.98 8.35
CA LYS A 36 1.81 7.91 9.35
C LYS A 36 0.50 7.30 9.85
N THR A 37 -0.60 7.52 9.14
CA THR A 37 -1.94 7.06 9.52
C THR A 37 -2.01 5.54 9.65
N ILE A 38 -1.33 4.81 8.76
CA ILE A 38 -1.14 3.35 8.86
C ILE A 38 0.35 3.03 8.90
N ALA A 39 0.71 1.87 9.48
CA ALA A 39 2.10 1.44 9.50
C ALA A 39 2.70 1.29 8.09
N LYS A 40 4.03 1.40 7.99
CA LYS A 40 4.77 1.14 6.74
C LYS A 40 4.47 -0.27 6.21
N GLY A 41 4.64 -0.47 4.91
CA GLY A 41 4.51 -1.78 4.29
C GLY A 41 4.61 -1.78 2.77
N ALA A 42 4.00 -2.79 2.14
CA ALA A 42 4.02 -3.01 0.70
C ALA A 42 2.90 -2.27 -0.02
N VAL A 43 3.16 -1.89 -1.27
CA VAL A 43 2.22 -1.16 -2.11
C VAL A 43 2.11 -1.75 -3.51
N ILE A 44 0.89 -1.82 -4.01
CA ILE A 44 0.59 -2.04 -5.44
C ILE A 44 -0.44 -1.01 -5.89
N TYR A 45 -0.60 -0.86 -7.21
CA TYR A 45 -1.54 0.08 -7.82
C TYR A 45 -2.47 -0.62 -8.81
N ALA A 46 -3.75 -0.27 -8.77
CA ALA A 46 -4.72 -0.63 -9.80
C ALA A 46 -5.90 0.36 -9.80
N ASP A 47 -6.46 0.64 -10.98
CA ASP A 47 -7.70 1.39 -11.15
C ASP A 47 -7.76 2.73 -10.37
N GLY A 48 -6.66 3.49 -10.35
CA GLY A 48 -6.58 4.79 -9.66
C GLY A 48 -6.26 4.72 -8.16
N MET A 49 -6.15 3.52 -7.60
CA MET A 49 -5.99 3.29 -6.17
C MET A 49 -4.66 2.60 -5.84
N LEU A 50 -4.07 3.01 -4.73
CA LEU A 50 -2.98 2.33 -4.05
C LEU A 50 -3.58 1.32 -3.07
N TYR A 51 -3.06 0.10 -3.09
CA TYR A 51 -3.35 -0.93 -2.11
C TYR A 51 -2.16 -1.02 -1.17
N CYS A 52 -2.34 -0.47 0.02
CA CYS A 52 -1.31 -0.35 1.04
C CYS A 52 -1.48 -1.46 2.07
N TYR A 53 -0.57 -2.42 2.11
CA TYR A 53 -0.56 -3.49 3.09
C TYR A 53 0.57 -3.29 4.10
N SER A 54 0.22 -2.98 5.33
CA SER A 54 1.18 -2.61 6.37
C SER A 54 1.78 -3.82 7.08
N GLU A 55 2.91 -3.59 7.76
CA GLU A 55 3.56 -4.56 8.65
C GLU A 55 2.77 -4.90 9.92
N ARG A 56 1.67 -4.18 10.18
CA ARG A 56 0.75 -4.42 11.31
C ARG A 56 -0.60 -5.01 10.85
N GLY A 57 -0.72 -5.34 9.57
CA GLY A 57 -1.87 -6.02 8.99
C GLY A 57 -2.99 -5.10 8.52
N GLU A 58 -2.84 -3.77 8.64
CA GLU A 58 -3.74 -2.82 7.99
C GLU A 58 -3.66 -3.00 6.47
N LEU A 59 -4.82 -3.16 5.84
CA LEU A 59 -4.98 -3.16 4.40
C LEU A 59 -5.84 -1.97 4.02
N ALA A 60 -5.23 -0.94 3.45
CA ALA A 60 -5.87 0.31 3.09
C ALA A 60 -5.91 0.52 1.58
N LEU A 61 -7.04 1.03 1.10
CA LEU A 61 -7.21 1.52 -0.25
C LEU A 61 -7.07 3.04 -0.23
N VAL A 62 -6.10 3.58 -0.97
CA VAL A 62 -5.71 4.99 -0.90
C VAL A 62 -5.74 5.60 -2.30
N GLU A 63 -6.26 6.81 -2.44
CA GLU A 63 -6.25 7.50 -3.74
C GLU A 63 -4.80 7.83 -4.18
N ALA A 64 -4.43 7.49 -5.42
CA ALA A 64 -3.11 7.81 -5.97
C ALA A 64 -3.05 9.26 -6.46
N MET A 65 -2.97 10.22 -5.53
CA MET A 65 -2.90 11.66 -5.83
C MET A 65 -1.84 12.38 -4.99
N PRO A 66 -1.18 13.43 -5.51
CA PRO A 66 -0.14 14.15 -4.78
C PRO A 66 -0.67 15.09 -3.68
N ALA A 67 -1.99 15.30 -3.58
CA ALA A 67 -2.60 16.22 -2.63
C ALA A 67 -2.60 15.69 -1.18
N GLY A 68 -2.44 14.37 -0.98
CA GLY A 68 -2.38 13.79 0.35
C GLY A 68 -2.68 12.29 0.37
N PHE A 69 -2.51 11.69 1.53
CA PHE A 69 -2.78 10.26 1.77
C PHE A 69 -4.24 10.04 2.17
N LYS A 70 -5.13 10.00 1.18
CA LYS A 70 -6.58 9.87 1.40
C LYS A 70 -7.02 8.40 1.36
N ILE A 71 -7.34 7.84 2.52
CA ILE A 71 -7.88 6.50 2.66
C ILE A 71 -9.35 6.49 2.21
N ALA A 72 -9.65 5.69 1.18
CA ALA A 72 -11.01 5.46 0.68
C ALA A 72 -11.70 4.26 1.36
N GLY A 73 -10.91 3.33 1.90
CA GLY A 73 -11.40 2.18 2.64
C GLY A 73 -10.25 1.47 3.36
N GLN A 74 -10.55 0.81 4.47
CA GLN A 74 -9.54 0.13 5.28
C GLN A 74 -10.15 -1.10 5.96
N THR A 75 -9.35 -2.16 6.03
CA THR A 75 -9.65 -3.35 6.83
C THR A 75 -8.36 -3.85 7.49
N LYS A 76 -8.45 -4.95 8.24
CA LYS A 76 -7.30 -5.64 8.81
C LYS A 76 -7.26 -7.09 8.32
N VAL A 77 -6.06 -7.56 8.01
CA VAL A 77 -5.81 -8.98 7.70
C VAL A 77 -5.73 -9.75 9.01
N GLU A 78 -6.78 -10.51 9.32
CA GLU A 78 -6.90 -11.24 10.60
C GLU A 78 -6.57 -12.74 10.49
N LEU A 79 -6.47 -13.25 9.26
CA LEU A 79 -6.17 -14.66 9.00
C LEU A 79 -4.67 -14.88 8.74
N GLY A 80 -4.17 -16.06 9.06
CA GLY A 80 -2.76 -16.42 8.93
C GLY A 80 -1.92 -16.05 10.17
N THR A 81 -0.62 -16.30 10.07
CA THR A 81 0.35 -16.10 11.17
C THR A 81 1.60 -15.38 10.68
N ASP A 82 2.44 -14.98 11.64
CA ASP A 82 3.75 -14.36 11.43
C ASP A 82 3.68 -12.89 10.97
N GLN A 83 4.63 -12.45 10.16
CA GLN A 83 4.78 -11.04 9.82
C GLN A 83 4.03 -10.69 8.53
N HIS A 84 3.41 -9.51 8.53
CA HIS A 84 2.69 -8.95 7.38
C HIS A 84 3.63 -8.32 6.33
N TRP A 85 4.52 -9.13 5.75
CA TRP A 85 5.58 -8.65 4.82
C TRP A 85 5.35 -9.02 3.35
N ALA A 86 4.32 -9.81 3.05
CA ALA A 86 4.06 -10.25 1.68
C ALA A 86 3.65 -9.07 0.80
N HIS A 87 4.11 -9.05 -0.45
CA HIS A 87 3.56 -8.14 -1.44
C HIS A 87 2.22 -8.70 -1.94
N PRO A 88 1.14 -7.90 -1.90
CA PRO A 88 -0.13 -8.33 -2.46
C PRO A 88 -0.08 -8.42 -3.98
N VAL A 89 -1.00 -9.17 -4.58
CA VAL A 89 -1.14 -9.31 -6.04
C VAL A 89 -2.61 -9.19 -6.42
N ILE A 90 -2.91 -8.56 -7.55
CA ILE A 90 -4.27 -8.48 -8.09
C ILE A 90 -4.40 -9.38 -9.31
N GLY A 91 -5.50 -10.14 -9.38
CA GLY A 91 -5.87 -10.95 -10.53
C GLY A 91 -7.34 -11.36 -10.47
N ASP A 92 -8.01 -11.43 -11.63
CA ASP A 92 -9.40 -11.92 -11.73
C ASP A 92 -10.39 -11.26 -10.73
N GLY A 93 -10.32 -9.92 -10.64
CA GLY A 93 -11.17 -9.12 -9.74
C GLY A 93 -10.92 -9.35 -8.25
N LYS A 94 -9.81 -9.98 -7.89
CA LYS A 94 -9.43 -10.31 -6.51
C LYS A 94 -8.08 -9.72 -6.16
N LEU A 95 -7.95 -9.30 -4.92
CA LEU A 95 -6.69 -8.98 -4.27
C LEU A 95 -6.28 -10.17 -3.42
N PHE A 96 -5.09 -10.72 -3.70
CA PHE A 96 -4.49 -11.82 -2.97
C PHE A 96 -3.45 -11.29 -1.99
N VAL A 97 -3.56 -11.70 -0.72
CA VAL A 97 -2.64 -11.36 0.35
C VAL A 97 -2.18 -12.65 1.03
N ARG A 98 -0.87 -12.87 1.10
CA ARG A 98 -0.29 -13.98 1.86
C ARG A 98 0.07 -13.53 3.27
N HIS A 99 -0.31 -14.30 4.28
CA HIS A 99 0.12 -14.12 5.67
C HIS A 99 0.45 -15.49 6.27
N GLY A 100 1.75 -15.73 6.52
CA GLY A 100 2.25 -17.06 6.85
C GLY A 100 1.90 -18.07 5.76
N ASP A 101 1.32 -19.20 6.15
CA ASP A 101 0.87 -20.26 5.24
C ASP A 101 -0.56 -20.05 4.70
N THR A 102 -1.18 -18.89 4.99
CA THR A 102 -2.52 -18.56 4.52
C THR A 102 -2.49 -17.60 3.34
N LEU A 103 -3.27 -17.91 2.29
CA LEU A 103 -3.57 -16.99 1.20
C LEU A 103 -5.03 -16.49 1.34
N ILE A 104 -5.20 -15.20 1.55
CA ILE A 104 -6.50 -14.53 1.63
C ILE A 104 -6.83 -13.87 0.29
N ALA A 105 -8.07 -14.00 -0.16
CA ALA A 105 -8.58 -13.32 -1.35
C ALA A 105 -9.70 -12.35 -0.99
N TYR A 106 -9.53 -11.07 -1.33
CA TYR A 106 -10.55 -10.04 -1.19
C TYR A 106 -11.18 -9.77 -2.56
N LYS A 107 -12.51 -9.73 -2.63
CA LYS A 107 -13.24 -9.29 -3.82
C LYS A 107 -13.11 -7.76 -3.96
N ILE A 108 -12.65 -7.29 -5.11
CA ILE A 108 -12.44 -5.85 -5.39
C ILE A 108 -13.17 -5.34 -6.64
N LYS A 109 -13.92 -6.22 -7.33
CA LYS A 109 -14.84 -5.93 -8.43
C LYS A 109 -16.13 -6.72 -8.24
#